data_AF-A0A651EJU8-F1
#
_entry.id   AF-A0A651EJU8-F1
#
_cell.length_a   1.000
_cell.length_b   1.000
_cell.length_c   1.000
_cell.angle_alpha   90.00
_cell.angle_beta   90.00
_cell.angle_gamma   90.00
#
_symmetry.space_group_name_H-M   'P 1'
#
loop_
_entity.id
_entity.type
_entity.pdbx_description
1 polymer ?
#
loop_
_entity_poly.entity_id
_entity_poly.type
_entity_poly.pdbx_seq_one_letter_code
_entity_poly.pdbx_strand_id
1 'polypeptide(L)'
;MFEHNVEEVAREINSFLKKLDAWATQLQIITVIITLTAVLASLAIGFFAGELEPIWIKIMALVAAFCTVSMSALRLEKKARDLREGYRHLQYAVYKYKIGAFDISALVNAYFETEKIVGHVELDEEAISKLVDVKRNPKQDES
;
A
#
# COMPACT_ATOMS: atom_id res chain seq x y z
N MET A 1 -12.93 -26.24 -16.45
CA MET A 1 -11.78 -25.33 -16.73
C MET A 1 -11.97 -23.95 -16.12
N PHE A 2 -13.19 -23.40 -16.03
CA PHE A 2 -13.49 -22.10 -15.42
C PHE A 2 -13.24 -21.99 -13.91
N GLU A 3 -13.51 -23.03 -13.12
CA GLU A 3 -13.29 -23.01 -11.65
C GLU A 3 -11.81 -22.86 -11.28
N HIS A 4 -10.90 -23.45 -12.07
CA HIS A 4 -9.46 -23.34 -11.82
C HIS A 4 -8.94 -21.91 -12.02
N ASN A 5 -9.49 -21.18 -13.00
CA ASN A 5 -9.09 -19.81 -13.30
C ASN A 5 -9.58 -18.82 -12.23
N VAL A 6 -10.76 -19.09 -11.66
CA VAL A 6 -11.36 -18.31 -10.57
C VAL A 6 -10.57 -18.41 -9.27
N GLU A 7 -10.13 -19.62 -8.90
CA GLU A 7 -9.32 -19.82 -7.71
C GLU A 7 -7.95 -19.15 -7.82
N GLU A 8 -7.37 -19.11 -9.01
CA GLU A 8 -6.09 -18.46 -9.28
C GLU A 8 -6.16 -16.94 -9.06
N VAL A 9 -7.21 -16.30 -9.58
CA VAL A 9 -7.47 -14.86 -9.37
C VAL A 9 -7.71 -14.54 -7.90
N ALA A 10 -8.54 -15.34 -7.23
CA ALA A 10 -8.79 -15.15 -5.80
C ALA A 10 -7.50 -15.30 -4.98
N ARG A 11 -6.58 -16.19 -5.38
CA ARG A 11 -5.28 -16.37 -4.75
C ARG A 11 -4.36 -15.18 -5.00
N GLU A 12 -4.33 -14.67 -6.22
CA GLU A 12 -3.54 -13.50 -6.59
C GLU A 12 -3.99 -12.24 -5.85
N ILE A 13 -5.31 -11.98 -5.80
CA ILE A 13 -5.91 -10.87 -5.03
C ILE A 13 -5.59 -11.00 -3.54
N ASN A 14 -5.64 -12.21 -2.96
CA ASN A 14 -5.23 -12.43 -1.57
C ASN A 14 -3.72 -12.19 -1.36
N SER A 15 -2.88 -12.52 -2.34
CA SER A 15 -1.44 -12.25 -2.27
C SER A 15 -1.17 -10.74 -2.28
N PHE A 16 -1.88 -10.01 -3.13
CA PHE A 16 -1.81 -8.55 -3.22
C PHE A 16 -2.27 -7.88 -1.93
N LEU A 17 -3.36 -8.37 -1.34
CA LEU A 17 -3.86 -7.89 -0.04
C LEU A 17 -2.82 -8.04 1.08
N LYS A 18 -2.06 -9.14 1.11
CA LYS A 18 -0.95 -9.32 2.05
C LYS A 18 0.21 -8.35 1.78
N LYS A 19 0.53 -8.07 0.52
CA LYS A 19 1.56 -7.09 0.15
C LYS A 19 1.17 -5.68 0.60
N LEU A 20 -0.08 -5.28 0.41
CA LEU A 20 -0.60 -3.98 0.86
C LEU A 20 -0.44 -3.79 2.37
N ASP A 21 -0.80 -4.80 3.17
CA ASP A 21 -0.67 -4.75 4.63
C ASP A 21 0.81 -4.65 5.06
N ALA A 22 1.69 -5.42 4.42
CA ALA A 22 3.12 -5.37 4.67
C ALA A 22 3.70 -3.99 4.34
N TRP A 23 3.33 -3.39 3.19
CA TRP A 23 3.78 -2.06 2.78
C TRP A 23 3.24 -0.96 3.70
N ALA A 24 1.97 -1.02 4.09
CA ALA A 24 1.37 -0.10 5.04
C ALA A 24 2.13 -0.13 6.38
N THR A 25 2.43 -1.34 6.87
CA THR A 25 3.16 -1.55 8.13
C THR A 25 4.59 -1.03 8.04
N GLN A 26 5.31 -1.34 6.96
CA GLN A 26 6.68 -0.86 6.75
C GLN A 26 6.76 0.67 6.69
N LEU A 27 5.86 1.32 5.95
CA LEU A 27 5.80 2.77 5.89
C LEU A 27 5.50 3.39 7.26
N GLN A 28 4.61 2.79 8.04
CA GLN A 28 4.28 3.27 9.36
C GLN A 28 5.48 3.15 10.33
N ILE A 29 6.21 2.03 10.28
CA ILE A 29 7.43 1.83 11.09
C ILE A 29 8.50 2.87 10.71
N ILE A 30 8.78 3.06 9.42
CA ILE A 30 9.75 4.05 8.94
C ILE A 30 9.37 5.45 9.43
N THR A 31 8.08 5.81 9.30
CA THR A 31 7.57 7.11 9.75
C THR A 31 7.81 7.29 11.26
N VAL A 32 7.50 6.29 12.08
CA VAL A 32 7.73 6.34 13.53
C VAL A 32 9.22 6.51 13.87
N ILE A 33 10.11 5.78 13.20
CA ILE A 33 11.57 5.88 13.44
C ILE A 33 12.08 7.27 13.07
N ILE A 34 11.66 7.81 11.92
CA ILE A 34 12.06 9.15 11.48
C ILE A 34 11.56 10.21 12.47
N THR A 35 10.31 10.11 12.93
CA THR A 35 9.73 11.05 13.91
C THR A 35 10.47 10.97 15.24
N LEU A 36 10.75 9.76 15.74
CA LEU A 36 11.52 9.59 16.98
C LEU A 36 12.92 10.17 16.86
N THR A 37 13.61 9.92 15.74
CA THR A 37 14.95 10.48 15.50
C THR A 37 14.93 12.00 15.47
N ALA A 38 13.93 12.59 14.79
CA ALA A 38 13.77 14.04 14.74
C ALA A 38 13.51 14.66 16.13
N VAL A 39 12.64 14.03 16.93
CA VAL A 39 12.35 14.47 18.30
C VAL A 39 13.59 14.34 19.19
N LEU A 40 14.29 13.21 19.15
CA LEU A 40 15.51 13.00 19.93
C LEU A 40 16.62 13.97 19.53
N ALA A 41 16.81 14.24 18.23
CA ALA A 41 17.76 15.24 17.75
C ALA A 41 17.40 16.65 18.24
N SER A 42 16.11 17.01 18.21
CA SER A 42 15.63 18.30 18.71
C SER A 42 15.82 18.43 20.23
N LEU A 43 15.53 17.37 21.00
CA LEU A 43 15.79 17.32 22.44
C LEU A 43 17.28 17.41 22.75
N ALA A 44 18.13 16.70 22.01
CA ALA A 44 19.57 16.73 22.21
C ALA A 44 20.14 18.14 21.99
N ILE A 45 19.70 18.85 20.95
CA ILE A 45 20.07 20.26 20.74
C ILE A 45 19.62 21.10 21.95
N GLY A 46 18.38 20.95 22.42
CA GLY A 46 17.84 21.74 23.52
C GLY A 46 18.55 21.51 24.87
N PHE A 47 18.86 20.26 25.21
CA PHE A 47 19.48 19.89 26.48
C PHE A 47 20.98 20.17 26.52
N PHE A 48 21.67 20.01 25.40
CA PHE A 48 23.13 20.09 25.35
C PHE A 48 23.64 21.30 24.54
N ALA A 49 22.79 22.29 24.24
CA ALA A 49 23.16 23.50 23.49
C ALA A 49 24.38 24.25 24.06
N GLY A 50 24.64 24.14 25.37
CA GLY A 50 25.77 24.75 26.06
C GLY A 50 27.02 23.85 26.20
N GLU A 51 26.90 22.55 25.93
CA GLU A 51 27.99 21.57 26.09
C GLU A 51 28.46 21.00 24.75
N LEU A 52 27.60 21.01 23.71
CA LEU A 52 27.92 20.55 22.37
C LEU A 52 28.63 21.62 21.56
N GLU A 53 29.67 21.22 20.83
CA GLU A 53 30.29 22.11 19.85
C GLU A 53 29.29 22.55 18.77
N PRO A 54 29.44 23.78 18.23
CA PRO A 54 28.53 24.33 17.22
C PRO A 54 28.37 23.47 15.97
N ILE A 55 29.38 22.66 15.64
CA ILE A 55 29.38 21.74 14.49
C ILE A 55 28.35 20.62 14.69
N TRP A 56 28.26 20.03 15.89
CA TRP A 56 27.31 18.95 16.17
C TRP A 56 25.86 19.43 16.17
N ILE A 57 25.63 20.66 16.67
CA ILE A 57 24.30 21.29 16.62
C ILE A 57 23.84 21.47 15.17
N LYS A 58 24.74 21.92 14.27
CA LYS A 58 24.44 22.05 12.84
C LYS A 58 24.14 20.71 12.17
N ILE A 59 24.90 19.66 12.49
CA ILE A 59 24.65 18.30 11.96
C ILE A 59 23.27 17.80 12.42
N MET A 60 22.96 17.91 13.71
CA MET A 60 21.67 17.51 14.27
C MET A 60 20.50 18.27 13.64
N ALA A 61 20.65 19.60 13.45
CA ALA A 61 19.64 20.43 12.79
C ALA A 61 19.46 20.05 11.31
N LEU A 62 20.54 19.73 10.60
CA LEU A 62 20.48 19.26 9.21
C LEU A 62 19.80 17.90 9.09
N VAL A 63 20.09 16.97 9.99
CA VAL A 63 19.42 15.66 10.04
C VAL A 63 17.92 15.83 10.33
N ALA A 64 17.55 16.66 11.30
CA ALA A 64 16.14 16.94 11.61
C ALA A 64 15.40 17.59 10.42
N ALA A 65 16.03 18.56 9.76
CA ALA A 65 15.47 19.19 8.56
C ALA A 65 15.33 18.19 7.40
N PHE A 66 16.34 17.35 7.17
CA PHE A 66 16.30 16.31 6.14
C PHE A 66 15.15 15.32 6.39
N CYS A 67 15.04 14.80 7.62
CA CYS A 67 13.94 13.91 8.02
C CYS A 67 12.56 14.53 7.77
N THR A 68 12.38 15.80 8.16
CA THR A 68 11.10 16.53 8.00
C THR A 68 10.77 16.75 6.52
N VAL A 69 11.76 17.15 5.72
CA VAL A 69 11.60 17.37 4.28
C VAL A 69 11.32 16.06 3.55
N SER A 70 12.03 14.97 3.88
CA SER A 70 11.80 13.65 3.28
C SER A 70 10.39 13.13 3.57
N MET A 71 9.88 13.29 4.79
CA MET A 71 8.50 12.95 5.13
C MET A 71 7.48 13.71 4.29
N SER A 72 7.68 15.03 4.15
CA SER A 72 6.79 15.90 3.39
C SER A 72 6.87 15.65 1.88
N ALA A 73 8.08 15.49 1.33
CA ALA A 73 8.31 15.30 -0.10
C ALA A 73 7.79 13.95 -0.60
N LEU A 74 7.97 12.88 0.19
CA LEU A 74 7.50 11.54 -0.14
C LEU A 74 6.02 11.32 0.22
N ARG A 75 5.37 12.30 0.89
CA ARG A 75 3.98 12.23 1.37
C ARG A 75 3.67 10.90 2.05
N LEU A 76 4.60 10.41 2.88
CA LEU A 76 4.55 9.06 3.47
C LEU A 76 3.26 8.83 4.26
N GLU A 77 2.79 9.86 4.98
CA GLU A 77 1.53 9.80 5.74
C GLU A 77 0.31 9.61 4.83
N LYS A 78 0.28 10.30 3.69
CA LYS A 78 -0.79 10.14 2.71
C LYS A 78 -0.73 8.75 2.11
N LYS A 79 0.46 8.29 1.69
CA LYS A 79 0.65 6.98 1.07
C LYS A 79 0.29 5.83 2.01
N ALA A 80 0.67 5.92 3.29
CA ALA A 80 0.30 4.93 4.30
C ALA A 80 -1.22 4.90 4.55
N ARG A 81 -1.88 6.06 4.52
CA ARG A 81 -3.35 6.14 4.62
C ARG A 81 -4.03 5.51 3.42
N ASP A 82 -3.60 5.87 2.21
CA ASP A 82 -4.13 5.36 0.94
C ASP A 82 -3.95 3.84 0.85
N LEU A 83 -2.80 3.31 1.28
CA LEU A 83 -2.53 1.86 1.41
C LEU A 83 -3.49 1.17 2.39
N ARG A 84 -3.73 1.78 3.55
CA ARG A 84 -4.62 1.21 4.57
C ARG A 84 -6.08 1.26 4.14
N GLU A 85 -6.47 2.30 3.43
CA GLU A 85 -7.81 2.46 2.86
C GLU A 85 -8.05 1.42 1.74
N GLY A 86 -7.10 1.29 0.82
CA GLY A 86 -7.11 0.26 -0.21
C GLY A 86 -7.15 -1.16 0.37
N TYR A 87 -6.33 -1.45 1.39
CA TYR A 87 -6.37 -2.73 2.10
C TYR A 87 -7.77 -3.02 2.66
N ARG A 88 -8.40 -2.07 3.36
CA ARG A 88 -9.74 -2.25 3.93
C ARG A 88 -10.80 -2.46 2.86
N HIS A 89 -10.72 -1.72 1.76
CA HIS A 89 -11.64 -1.84 0.63
C HIS A 89 -11.57 -3.24 0.00
N LEU A 90 -10.36 -3.71 -0.30
CA LEU A 90 -10.14 -5.02 -0.89
C LEU A 90 -10.48 -6.15 0.09
N GLN A 91 -10.13 -6.01 1.37
CA GLN A 91 -10.45 -6.99 2.41
C GLN A 91 -11.97 -7.17 2.55
N TYR A 92 -12.72 -6.07 2.50
CA TYR A 92 -14.17 -6.11 2.53
C TYR A 92 -14.76 -6.84 1.31
N ALA A 93 -14.22 -6.59 0.11
CA ALA A 93 -14.64 -7.27 -1.10
C ALA A 93 -14.31 -8.78 -1.08
N VAL A 94 -13.12 -9.15 -0.62
CA VAL A 94 -12.71 -10.56 -0.42
C VAL A 94 -13.63 -11.26 0.58
N TYR A 95 -13.98 -10.59 1.68
CA TYR A 95 -14.89 -11.15 2.67
C TYR A 95 -16.28 -11.38 2.08
N LYS A 96 -16.83 -10.40 1.34
CA LYS A 96 -18.11 -10.52 0.65
C LYS A 96 -18.13 -11.64 -0.39
N TYR A 97 -17.02 -11.83 -1.11
CA TYR A 97 -16.88 -12.93 -2.06
C TYR A 97 -16.91 -14.29 -1.33
N LYS A 98 -16.18 -14.43 -0.21
CA LYS A 98 -16.14 -15.67 0.57
C LYS A 98 -17.50 -16.09 1.15
N ILE A 99 -18.36 -15.14 1.49
CA ILE A 99 -19.71 -15.43 1.99
C ILE A 99 -20.74 -15.57 0.85
N GLY A 100 -20.30 -15.59 -0.42
CA GLY A 100 -21.17 -15.70 -1.59
C GLY A 100 -22.01 -14.46 -1.90
N ALA A 101 -21.73 -13.33 -1.23
CA ALA A 101 -22.46 -12.08 -1.46
C ALA A 101 -21.96 -11.30 -2.69
N PHE A 102 -20.74 -11.60 -3.17
CA PHE A 102 -20.14 -11.02 -4.38
C PHE A 102 -19.75 -12.11 -5.38
N ASP A 103 -19.90 -11.80 -6.66
CA ASP A 103 -19.35 -12.57 -7.78
C ASP A 103 -17.90 -12.14 -8.08
N ILE A 104 -17.12 -12.97 -8.78
CA ILE A 104 -15.74 -12.70 -9.22
C ILE A 104 -15.62 -11.35 -9.90
N SER A 105 -16.60 -10.97 -10.72
CA SER A 105 -16.57 -9.68 -11.41
C SER A 105 -16.60 -8.49 -10.45
N ALA A 106 -17.34 -8.60 -9.34
CA ALA A 106 -17.37 -7.58 -8.30
C ALA A 106 -16.05 -7.55 -7.51
N LEU A 107 -15.42 -8.72 -7.31
CA LEU A 107 -14.12 -8.83 -6.67
C LEU A 107 -13.01 -8.18 -7.51
N VAL A 108 -13.00 -8.41 -8.82
CA VAL A 108 -12.04 -7.80 -9.76
C VAL A 108 -12.24 -6.29 -9.85
N ASN A 109 -13.48 -5.80 -9.88
CA ASN A 109 -13.74 -4.36 -9.85
C ASN A 109 -13.25 -3.71 -8.54
N ALA A 110 -13.48 -4.35 -7.40
CA ALA A 110 -12.98 -3.87 -6.12
C ALA A 110 -11.44 -3.86 -6.06
N TYR A 111 -10.79 -4.80 -6.74
CA TYR A 111 -9.34 -4.78 -6.95
C TYR A 111 -8.91 -3.53 -7.74
N PHE A 112 -9.51 -3.24 -8.89
CA PHE A 112 -9.17 -2.05 -9.68
C PHE A 112 -9.42 -0.74 -8.93
N GLU A 113 -10.51 -0.66 -8.16
CA GLU A 113 -10.76 0.50 -7.29
C GLU A 113 -9.69 0.63 -6.20
N THR A 114 -9.28 -0.49 -5.61
CA THR A 114 -8.17 -0.52 -4.64
C THR A 114 -6.87 -0.02 -5.27
N GLU A 115 -6.57 -0.45 -6.48
CA GLU A 115 -5.36 -0.02 -7.20
C GLU A 115 -5.38 1.49 -7.49
N LYS A 116 -6.54 2.05 -7.85
CA LYS A 116 -6.72 3.50 -8.03
C LYS A 116 -6.52 4.28 -6.72
N ILE A 117 -6.95 3.71 -5.59
CA ILE A 117 -6.77 4.32 -4.26
C ILE A 117 -5.28 4.30 -3.86
N VAL A 118 -4.61 3.18 -4.04
CA VAL A 118 -3.20 2.99 -3.64
C VAL A 118 -2.22 3.72 -4.58
N GLY A 119 -2.63 3.94 -5.83
CA GLY A 119 -1.80 4.46 -6.91
C GLY A 119 -1.00 3.32 -7.55
N HIS A 120 -1.21 3.14 -8.86
CA HIS A 120 -0.70 2.07 -9.74
C HIS A 120 0.27 1.08 -9.09
N VAL A 121 -0.23 -0.15 -8.88
CA VAL A 121 0.59 -1.30 -8.58
C VAL A 121 0.29 -2.29 -9.69
N GLU A 122 1.20 -2.38 -10.66
CA GLU A 122 1.11 -3.26 -11.82
C GLU A 122 0.84 -4.70 -11.36
N LEU A 123 -0.40 -5.18 -11.56
CA LEU A 123 -0.64 -6.59 -11.83
C LEU A 123 -0.54 -6.81 -13.34
N ASP A 124 -0.14 -8.02 -13.71
CA ASP A 124 -0.02 -8.45 -15.09
C ASP A 124 -1.38 -8.27 -15.81
N GLU A 125 -1.47 -7.19 -16.59
CA GLU A 125 -2.66 -6.78 -17.35
C GLU A 125 -3.22 -7.93 -18.21
N GLU A 126 -2.34 -8.87 -18.58
CA GLU A 126 -2.64 -10.04 -19.39
C GLU A 126 -3.56 -11.05 -18.67
N ALA A 127 -3.40 -11.23 -17.35
CA ALA A 127 -4.24 -12.16 -16.57
C ALA A 127 -5.67 -11.64 -16.42
N ILE A 128 -5.83 -10.32 -16.28
CA ILE A 128 -7.14 -9.69 -16.11
C ILE A 128 -7.86 -9.52 -17.45
N SER A 129 -7.14 -9.20 -18.54
CA SER A 129 -7.69 -9.16 -19.91
C SER A 129 -8.36 -10.48 -20.28
N LYS A 130 -7.69 -11.62 -20.02
CA LYS A 130 -8.22 -12.96 -20.34
C LYS A 130 -9.56 -13.24 -19.66
N LEU A 131 -9.83 -12.67 -18.49
CA LEU A 131 -11.09 -12.88 -17.75
C LEU A 131 -12.19 -11.89 -18.15
N VAL A 132 -11.82 -10.67 -18.51
CA VAL A 132 -12.74 -9.66 -19.06
C VAL A 132 -13.23 -10.08 -20.46
N ASP A 133 -12.34 -10.64 -21.28
CA ASP A 133 -12.67 -11.10 -22.64
C ASP A 133 -13.53 -12.37 -22.64
N VAL A 134 -13.28 -13.31 -21.71
CA VAL A 134 -14.12 -14.51 -21.50
C VAL A 134 -15.57 -14.14 -21.13
N LYS A 135 -15.77 -13.04 -20.40
CA LYS A 135 -17.13 -12.56 -20.07
C LYS A 135 -17.81 -11.83 -21.23
N ARG A 136 -17.04 -11.27 -22.18
CA ARG A 136 -17.58 -10.58 -23.37
C ARG A 136 -18.05 -11.54 -24.47
N ASN A 137 -17.55 -12.76 -24.52
CA ASN A 137 -17.97 -13.75 -25.51
C ASN A 137 -18.15 -15.16 -24.90
N PRO A 138 -19.28 -15.43 -24.22
CA PRO A 138 -19.57 -16.75 -23.66
C PRO A 138 -19.86 -17.84 -24.72
N LYS A 139 -19.63 -17.59 -26.01
CA LYS A 139 -20.09 -18.43 -27.13
C LYS A 139 -19.00 -19.04 -28.02
N GLN A 140 -17.71 -18.96 -27.65
CA GLN A 140 -16.64 -19.49 -28.52
C GLN A 140 -16.01 -20.82 -28.09
N ASP A 141 -16.50 -21.46 -27.03
CA ASP A 141 -15.97 -22.76 -26.56
C ASP A 141 -16.94 -23.93 -26.76
N GLU A 142 -17.87 -23.82 -27.73
CA GLU A 142 -18.78 -24.91 -28.13
C GLU A 142 -18.74 -25.22 -29.64
N SER A 143 -17.60 -25.04 -30.32
CA SER A 143 -17.47 -25.52 -31.71
C SER A 143 -16.20 -26.29 -32.00
#